data_AF-A0A1W0WIL5-F1
#
_entry.id   AF-A0A1W0WIL5-F1
#
_cell.length_a   1.000
_cell.length_b   1.000
_cell.length_c   1.000
_cell.angle_alpha   90.00
_cell.angle_beta   90.00
_cell.angle_gamma   90.00
#
_symmetry.space_group_name_H-M   'P 1'
#
loop_
_entity.id
_entity.type
_entity.pdbx_description
1 polymer ?
#
loop_
_entity_poly.entity_id
_entity_poly.type
_entity_poly.pdbx_seq_one_letter_code
_entity_poly.pdbx_strand_id
1 'polypeptide(L)'
;MNYVLLFYFTASAILVLMNRPAKAMYHGDGTCYDVGLGACGKHNRDSELVAAVAVSVYGNSANPNNAPICGKHACVQTRDGRRQVTVKIVD
;
A
#
# COMPACT_ATOMS: atom_id res chain seq x y z
N MET A 1 50.01 -17.20 -13.45
CA MET A 1 50.01 -17.95 -12.17
C MET A 1 48.77 -17.55 -11.39
N ASN A 2 47.69 -18.34 -11.45
CA ASN A 2 47.27 -19.37 -10.47
C ASN A 2 46.57 -18.70 -9.27
N TYR A 3 45.26 -18.81 -9.02
CA TYR A 3 44.41 -20.00 -9.00
C TYR A 3 42.98 -19.68 -9.47
N VAL A 4 42.49 -20.43 -10.43
CA VAL A 4 41.07 -20.59 -10.74
C VAL A 4 40.65 -21.97 -10.23
N LEU A 5 39.50 -22.05 -9.57
CA LEU A 5 38.66 -23.23 -9.33
C LEU A 5 39.26 -24.38 -8.53
N LEU A 6 38.79 -24.60 -7.28
CA LEU A 6 38.56 -25.95 -6.72
C LEU A 6 37.53 -25.91 -5.56
N PHE A 7 36.35 -26.51 -5.80
CA PHE A 7 35.39 -27.12 -4.86
C PHE A 7 34.30 -26.29 -4.14
N TYR A 8 33.21 -26.03 -4.87
CA TYR A 8 31.80 -26.35 -4.55
C TYR A 8 31.40 -26.95 -3.18
N PHE A 9 30.30 -26.38 -2.63
CA PHE A 9 29.30 -26.91 -1.67
C PHE A 9 29.66 -27.08 -0.17
N THR A 10 29.30 -26.08 0.67
CA THR A 10 28.35 -26.31 1.79
C THR A 10 27.47 -25.07 1.96
N ALA A 11 26.23 -25.28 2.39
CA ALA A 11 25.09 -24.39 2.28
C ALA A 11 25.36 -22.92 2.59
N SER A 12 25.13 -22.10 1.58
CA SER A 12 24.86 -20.67 1.66
C SER A 12 23.68 -20.42 2.61
N ALA A 13 23.96 -20.06 3.84
CA ALA A 13 23.03 -19.38 4.73
C ALA A 13 23.70 -18.09 5.22
N ILE A 14 23.97 -17.17 4.28
CA ILE A 14 23.91 -15.76 4.66
C ILE A 14 22.45 -15.55 5.02
N LEU A 15 22.15 -15.59 6.33
CA LEU A 15 20.88 -15.15 6.88
C LEU A 15 20.82 -13.63 6.65
N VAL A 16 20.58 -13.24 5.40
CA VAL A 16 20.04 -11.92 5.11
C VAL A 16 18.65 -11.98 5.73
N LEU A 17 18.54 -11.48 6.96
CA LEU A 17 17.26 -11.19 7.59
C LEU A 17 16.54 -10.24 6.62
N MET A 18 15.72 -10.80 5.73
CA MET A 18 14.88 -10.04 4.83
C MET A 18 13.89 -9.26 5.70
N ASN A 19 14.28 -8.05 6.09
CA ASN A 19 13.43 -7.12 6.81
C ASN A 19 12.40 -6.56 5.82
N ARG A 20 11.42 -7.38 5.42
CA ARG A 20 10.29 -6.92 4.63
C ARG A 20 9.48 -5.99 5.54
N PRO A 21 9.33 -4.70 5.20
CA PRO A 21 8.48 -3.83 6.01
C PRO A 21 7.09 -4.44 6.05
N ALA A 22 6.58 -4.68 7.26
CA ALA A 22 5.22 -5.16 7.45
C ALA A 22 4.28 -4.18 6.76
N LYS A 23 3.34 -4.70 5.96
CA LYS A 23 2.31 -3.88 5.32
C LYS A 23 1.47 -3.27 6.45
N ALA A 24 1.33 -1.94 6.46
CA ALA A 24 0.48 -1.28 7.43
C ALA A 24 -0.96 -1.82 7.30
N MET A 25 -1.52 -2.31 8.41
CA MET A 25 -2.90 -2.77 8.51
C MET A 25 -3.70 -1.82 9.40
N TYR A 26 -4.89 -1.50 8.95
CA TYR A 26 -5.83 -0.64 9.65
C TYR A 26 -7.18 -1.35 9.76
N HIS A 27 -7.91 -1.08 10.83
CA HIS A 27 -9.27 -1.56 11.04
C HIS A 27 -10.19 -0.37 11.27
N GLY A 28 -11.40 -0.46 10.73
CA GLY A 28 -12.40 0.57 10.84
C GLY A 28 -13.63 0.20 10.05
N ASP A 29 -14.57 1.15 10.00
CA ASP A 29 -15.83 1.00 9.28
C ASP A 29 -15.71 1.56 7.86
N GLY A 30 -16.36 0.88 6.91
CA GLY A 30 -16.48 1.34 5.53
C GLY A 30 -17.81 2.05 5.29
N THR A 31 -17.76 3.16 4.56
CA THR A 31 -18.94 3.88 4.05
C THR A 31 -18.79 4.12 2.54
N CYS A 32 -19.83 4.63 1.89
CA CYS A 32 -19.82 4.93 0.46
C CYS A 32 -20.25 6.38 0.23
N TYR A 33 -19.74 6.99 -0.83
CA TYR A 33 -20.03 8.37 -1.23
C TYR A 33 -19.95 8.49 -2.76
N ASP A 34 -20.58 9.52 -3.32
CA ASP A 34 -20.48 9.84 -4.75
C ASP A 34 -19.11 10.49 -5.04
N VAL A 35 -18.38 9.93 -5.99
CA VAL A 35 -16.98 10.27 -6.26
C VAL A 35 -16.88 11.59 -7.03
N GLY A 36 -15.90 12.42 -6.66
CA GLY A 36 -15.62 13.68 -7.34
C GLY A 36 -14.17 14.14 -7.19
N LEU A 37 -13.98 15.41 -6.80
CA LEU A 37 -12.66 15.95 -6.47
C LEU A 37 -12.26 15.52 -5.05
N GLY A 38 -11.19 14.72 -4.92
CA GLY A 38 -10.65 14.29 -3.63
C GLY A 38 -9.49 15.16 -3.13
N ALA A 39 -9.08 14.94 -1.88
CA ALA A 39 -7.97 15.63 -1.20
C ALA A 39 -6.61 15.44 -1.89
N CYS A 40 -6.45 14.41 -2.73
CA CYS A 40 -5.29 14.25 -3.59
C CYS A 40 -5.27 15.22 -4.79
N GLY A 41 -6.27 16.10 -4.93
CA GLY A 41 -6.35 17.12 -5.96
C GLY A 41 -6.64 16.58 -7.35
N LYS A 42 -7.27 15.40 -7.43
CA LYS A 42 -7.67 14.75 -8.68
C LYS A 42 -9.17 14.52 -8.69
N HIS A 43 -9.76 14.64 -9.87
CA HIS A 43 -11.15 14.29 -10.09
C HIS A 43 -11.23 12.82 -10.50
N ASN A 44 -12.05 12.05 -9.79
CA ASN A 44 -12.32 10.64 -10.07
C ASN A 44 -13.82 10.46 -10.35
N ARG A 45 -14.21 9.26 -10.79
CA ARG A 45 -15.60 8.93 -11.16
C ARG A 45 -16.10 7.70 -10.42
N ASP A 46 -17.42 7.57 -10.27
CA ASP A 46 -18.07 6.42 -9.62
C ASP A 46 -17.77 5.07 -10.27
N SER A 47 -17.34 5.08 -11.54
CA SER A 47 -16.90 3.89 -12.26
C SER A 47 -15.51 3.39 -11.85
N GLU A 48 -14.74 4.17 -11.07
CA GLU A 48 -13.41 3.80 -10.62
C GLU A 48 -13.43 3.19 -9.21
N LEU A 49 -12.56 2.19 -8.97
CA LEU A 49 -12.33 1.66 -7.63
C LEU A 49 -11.41 2.59 -6.83
N VAL A 50 -12.01 3.56 -6.17
CA VAL A 50 -11.32 4.55 -5.33
C VAL A 50 -11.86 4.57 -3.91
N ALA A 51 -11.06 5.09 -2.98
CA ALA A 51 -11.49 5.28 -1.60
C ALA A 51 -10.91 6.55 -0.99
N ALA A 52 -11.69 7.10 -0.06
CA ALA A 52 -11.22 8.06 0.93
C ALA A 52 -10.70 7.31 2.17
N VAL A 53 -9.70 7.86 2.86
CA VAL A 53 -9.21 7.32 4.14
C VAL A 53 -9.39 8.31 5.28
N ALA A 54 -9.43 7.80 6.52
CA ALA A 54 -9.48 8.67 7.69
C ALA A 54 -8.25 9.58 7.77
N VAL A 55 -8.40 10.79 8.32
CA VAL A 55 -7.33 11.79 8.47
C VAL A 55 -6.06 11.23 9.13
N SER A 56 -6.22 10.34 10.12
CA SER A 56 -5.09 9.67 10.79
C SER A 56 -4.26 8.77 9.87
N VAL A 57 -4.88 8.22 8.82
CA VAL A 57 -4.23 7.40 7.79
C VAL A 57 -3.74 8.26 6.62
N TYR A 58 -4.50 9.31 6.26
CA TYR A 58 -4.11 10.27 5.23
C TYR A 58 -2.80 10.97 5.58
N GLY A 59 -2.67 11.34 6.86
CA GLY A 59 -1.54 12.08 7.40
C GLY A 59 -1.70 13.60 7.23
N ASN A 60 -0.62 14.32 7.51
CA ASN A 60 -0.58 15.77 7.43
C ASN A 60 0.53 16.21 6.47
N SER A 61 0.14 16.76 5.33
CA SER A 61 1.08 17.30 4.32
C SER A 61 0.78 18.77 4.12
N ALA A 62 1.81 19.61 3.95
CA ALA A 62 1.65 21.05 3.74
C ALA A 62 0.75 21.37 2.53
N ASN A 63 0.86 20.57 1.47
CA ASN A 63 -0.12 20.51 0.40
C ASN A 63 -0.80 19.12 0.42
N PRO A 64 -2.10 19.03 0.71
CA PRO A 64 -2.80 17.74 0.79
C PRO A 64 -2.79 17.01 -0.56
N ASN A 65 -2.71 17.72 -1.69
CA ASN A 65 -2.64 17.13 -3.03
C ASN A 65 -1.35 16.31 -3.24
N ASN A 66 -0.34 16.52 -2.39
CA ASN A 66 0.96 15.84 -2.44
C ASN A 66 1.16 14.87 -1.27
N ALA A 67 0.08 14.45 -0.60
CA ALA A 67 0.19 13.52 0.50
C ALA A 67 0.86 12.20 0.05
N PRO A 68 1.78 11.61 0.84
CA PRO A 68 2.48 10.38 0.45
C PRO A 68 1.56 9.18 0.22
N ILE A 69 0.29 9.24 0.63
CA ILE A 69 -0.69 8.18 0.42
C ILE A 69 -1.39 8.27 -0.94
N CYS A 70 -1.40 9.45 -1.57
CA CYS A 70 -2.11 9.68 -2.82
C CYS A 70 -1.64 8.74 -3.92
N GLY A 71 -2.60 8.08 -4.60
CA GLY A 71 -2.34 7.13 -5.67
C GLY A 71 -1.83 5.75 -5.21
N LYS A 72 -1.61 5.54 -3.90
CA LYS A 72 -1.35 4.20 -3.38
C LYS A 72 -2.60 3.34 -3.46
N HIS A 73 -2.39 2.03 -3.48
CA HIS A 73 -3.47 1.06 -3.49
C HIS A 73 -3.62 0.40 -2.13
N ALA A 74 -4.84 0.35 -1.61
CA ALA A 74 -5.21 -0.36 -0.40
C ALA A 74 -6.00 -1.62 -0.77
N CYS A 75 -5.71 -2.72 -0.07
CA CYS A 75 -6.57 -3.90 -0.12
C CYS A 75 -7.54 -3.79 1.05
N VAL A 76 -8.81 -3.55 0.75
CA VAL A 76 -9.90 -3.49 1.73
C VAL A 76 -10.49 -4.88 1.85
N GLN A 77 -10.62 -5.38 3.07
CA GLN A 77 -11.14 -6.72 3.34
C GLN A 77 -12.32 -6.63 4.30
N THR A 78 -13.31 -7.50 4.11
CA THR A 78 -14.38 -7.67 5.09
C THR A 78 -13.82 -8.25 6.40
N ARG A 79 -14.51 -7.99 7.51
CA ARG A 79 -14.07 -8.46 8.85
C ARG A 79 -13.89 -9.97 8.95
N ASP A 80 -14.65 -10.74 8.17
CA ASP A 80 -14.55 -12.19 8.07
C ASP A 80 -13.44 -12.68 7.10
N GLY A 81 -12.75 -11.76 6.43
CA GLY A 81 -11.67 -12.03 5.48
C GLY A 81 -12.11 -12.67 4.16
N ARG A 82 -13.43 -12.86 3.93
CA ARG A 82 -13.92 -13.63 2.78
C ARG A 82 -13.95 -12.84 1.48
N ARG A 83 -14.06 -11.52 1.56
CA ARG A 83 -14.15 -10.63 0.41
C ARG A 83 -13.09 -9.55 0.53
N GLN A 84 -12.47 -9.24 -0.61
CA GLN A 84 -11.51 -8.17 -0.69
C GLN A 84 -11.62 -7.42 -2.01
N VAL A 85 -11.27 -6.14 -1.99
CA VAL A 85 -11.18 -5.28 -3.16
C VAL A 85 -9.94 -4.41 -3.04
N THR A 86 -9.26 -4.16 -4.17
CA THR A 86 -8.16 -3.21 -4.22
C THR A 86 -8.68 -1.89 -4.75
N VAL A 87 -8.47 -0.82 -3.98
CA VAL A 87 -8.90 0.54 -4.30
C VAL A 87 -7.71 1.47 -4.32
N LYS A 88 -7.76 2.50 -5.18
CA LYS A 88 -6.78 3.59 -5.20
C LYS A 88 -7.18 4.66 -4.19
N ILE A 89 -6.26 5.08 -3.35
CA ILE A 89 -6.51 6.16 -2.39
C ILE A 89 -6.41 7.50 -3.12
N VAL A 90 -7.50 8.26 -3.09
CA VAL A 90 -7.64 9.55 -3.79
C VAL A 90 -8.12 10.69 -2.87
N ASP A 91 -8.49 10.35 -1.65
CA ASP A 91 -9.06 11.25 -0.65
C ASP A 91 -8.74 10.74 0.76
#